data_AF-X1P4A5-F1
#
_entry.id   AF-X1P4A5-F1
#
_cell.length_a   1.000
_cell.length_b   1.000
_cell.length_c   1.000
_cell.angle_alpha   90.00
_cell.angle_beta   90.00
_cell.angle_gamma   90.00
#
_symmetry.space_group_name_H-M   'P 1'
#
loop_
_entity.id
_entity.type
_entity.pdbx_description
1 polymer ?
#
loop_
_entity_poly.entity_id
_entity_poly.type
_entity_poly.pdbx_seq_one_letter_code
_entity_poly.pdbx_strand_id
1 'polypeptide(L)'
;MSASKLDLLPSVIGYQSGMLSDPDNLNSHFDNTDPDAEVALNARYQITPGLTAEAAINPDFSQVESDAAQIDVNTTFALSYPERRPFFQEGSDLYNTFIDAIYTRSVNDPDAAFKLTGRMNRTSFFHLLAHDENTPSIVPLEERTAF
;
A
#
# COMPACT_ATOMS: atom_id res chain seq x y z
N MET A 1 -6.69 -13.07 -29.08
CA MET A 1 -5.68 -13.17 -28.00
C MET A 1 -6.44 -13.50 -26.72
N SER A 2 -6.20 -14.65 -26.10
CA SER A 2 -6.84 -15.02 -24.83
C SER A 2 -6.13 -14.28 -23.72
N ALA A 3 -6.80 -13.34 -23.03
CA ALA A 3 -6.28 -12.78 -21.80
C ALA A 3 -6.12 -13.91 -20.78
N SER A 4 -4.98 -13.97 -20.09
CA SER A 4 -4.81 -14.88 -18.96
C SER A 4 -5.77 -14.45 -17.86
N LYS A 5 -6.46 -15.40 -17.24
CA LYS A 5 -7.32 -15.13 -16.08
C LYS A 5 -6.53 -14.91 -14.81
N LEU A 6 -5.24 -15.28 -14.80
CA LEU A 6 -4.36 -15.20 -13.64
C LEU A 6 -3.11 -14.40 -14.02
N ASP A 7 -2.80 -13.39 -13.22
CA ASP A 7 -1.57 -12.61 -13.27
C ASP A 7 -0.86 -12.74 -11.92
N LEU A 8 0.44 -13.03 -11.97
CA LEU A 8 1.30 -13.15 -10.79
C LEU A 8 2.49 -12.23 -10.96
N LEU A 9 2.81 -11.49 -9.91
CA LEU A 9 3.88 -10.50 -9.86
C LEU A 9 4.71 -10.74 -8.59
N PRO A 10 5.70 -11.66 -8.63
CA PRO A 10 6.68 -11.79 -7.57
C PRO A 10 7.71 -10.65 -7.65
N SER A 11 8.18 -10.19 -6.50
CA SER A 11 9.32 -9.28 -6.41
C SER A 11 10.27 -9.67 -5.29
N VAL A 12 11.54 -9.34 -5.47
CA VAL A 12 12.58 -9.47 -4.45
C VAL A 12 13.32 -8.15 -4.42
N ILE A 13 13.51 -7.60 -3.23
CA ILE A 13 14.29 -6.40 -2.99
C ILE A 13 15.47 -6.82 -2.12
N GLY A 14 16.68 -6.39 -2.47
CA GLY A 14 17.87 -6.62 -1.65
C GLY A 14 18.52 -5.29 -1.32
N TYR A 15 18.93 -5.10 -0.08
CA TYR A 15 19.62 -3.89 0.35
C TYR A 15 20.83 -4.23 1.21
N GLN A 16 21.88 -3.41 1.06
CA GLN A 16 23.08 -3.48 1.87
C GLN A 16 23.55 -2.07 2.11
N SER A 17 23.88 -1.76 3.37
CA SER A 17 24.42 -0.48 3.76
C SER A 17 25.86 -0.66 4.23
N GLY A 18 26.58 0.44 4.41
CA GLY A 18 27.90 0.38 5.00
C GLY A 18 28.36 1.76 5.43
N MET A 19 29.35 1.78 6.31
CA MET A 19 29.94 3.00 6.84
C MET A 19 31.45 2.86 6.94
N LEU A 20 32.16 3.99 6.94
CA LEU A 20 33.57 3.98 7.31
C LEU A 20 33.68 3.53 8.78
N SER A 21 34.59 2.59 9.07
CA SER A 21 34.86 2.15 10.46
C SER A 21 35.28 3.33 11.36
N ASP A 22 36.03 4.28 10.79
CA ASP A 22 36.48 5.52 11.45
C ASP A 22 36.38 6.71 10.47
N PRO A 23 35.39 7.61 10.63
CA PRO A 23 35.15 8.75 9.74
C PRO A 23 36.30 9.77 9.66
N ASP A 24 37.13 9.86 10.70
CA ASP A 24 38.21 10.85 10.79
C ASP A 24 39.54 10.34 10.21
N ASN A 25 39.60 9.05 9.87
CA ASN A 25 40.78 8.41 9.29
C ASN A 25 40.60 8.15 7.79
N LEU A 26 41.36 8.88 6.97
CA LEU A 26 41.33 8.77 5.50
C LEU A 26 41.77 7.40 4.95
N ASN A 27 42.38 6.55 5.79
CA ASN A 27 42.76 5.16 5.45
C ASN A 27 41.86 4.12 6.14
N SER A 28 40.74 4.52 6.76
CA SER A 28 39.78 3.60 7.37
C SER A 28 39.20 2.64 6.33
N HIS A 29 38.96 1.40 6.75
CA HIS A 29 38.20 0.44 5.95
C HIS A 29 36.70 0.79 5.96
N PHE A 30 35.98 0.27 4.96
CA PHE A 30 34.54 0.42 4.83
C PHE A 30 33.88 -0.86 5.34
N ASP A 31 33.10 -0.76 6.42
CA ASP A 31 32.36 -1.87 6.99
C ASP A 31 30.97 -1.91 6.38
N ASN A 32 30.69 -3.00 5.64
CA ASN A 32 29.35 -3.25 5.12
C ASN A 32 28.53 -3.98 6.18
N THR A 33 27.25 -3.62 6.30
CA THR A 33 26.28 -4.42 7.04
C THR A 33 26.02 -5.73 6.31
N ASP A 34 25.44 -6.69 7.02
CA ASP A 34 24.92 -7.90 6.39
C ASP A 34 23.88 -7.51 5.33
N PRO A 35 23.92 -8.14 4.13
CA PRO A 35 22.93 -7.91 3.11
C PRO A 35 21.58 -8.49 3.56
N ASP A 36 20.53 -7.71 3.36
CA ASP A 36 19.16 -8.11 3.67
C ASP A 36 18.33 -8.20 2.39
N ALA A 37 17.30 -9.04 2.41
CA ALA A 37 16.43 -9.27 1.27
C ALA A 37 14.98 -9.51 1.69
N GLU A 38 14.08 -8.86 0.97
CA GLU A 38 12.65 -8.94 1.18
C GLU A 38 11.98 -9.50 -0.06
N VAL A 39 10.96 -10.33 0.14
CA VAL A 39 10.22 -10.99 -0.94
C VAL A 39 8.75 -10.60 -0.86
N ALA A 40 8.15 -10.31 -2.00
CA ALA A 40 6.73 -10.02 -2.11
C ALA A 40 6.09 -10.81 -3.25
N LEU A 41 4.79 -11.04 -3.14
CA LEU A 41 4.00 -11.67 -4.18
C LEU A 41 2.65 -10.99 -4.30
N ASN A 42 2.35 -10.50 -5.50
CA ASN A 42 1.01 -10.04 -5.86
C ASN A 42 0.37 -11.02 -6.85
N ALA A 43 -0.92 -11.27 -6.67
CA ALA A 43 -1.70 -12.13 -7.52
C ALA A 43 -3.02 -11.44 -7.87
N ARG A 44 -3.42 -11.53 -9.14
CA ARG A 44 -4.73 -11.12 -9.63
C ARG A 44 -5.38 -12.27 -10.36
N TYR A 45 -6.62 -12.56 -10.03
CA TYR A 45 -7.41 -13.59 -10.69
C TYR A 45 -8.78 -13.07 -11.11
N GLN A 46 -9.02 -13.05 -12.42
CA GLN A 46 -10.32 -12.75 -13.02
C GLN A 46 -11.19 -14.01 -13.00
N ILE A 47 -12.03 -14.12 -11.97
CA ILE A 47 -12.96 -15.24 -11.78
C ILE A 47 -14.01 -15.24 -12.91
N THR A 48 -14.59 -14.07 -13.18
CA THR A 48 -15.50 -13.82 -14.32
C THR A 48 -15.21 -12.43 -14.91
N PRO A 49 -15.72 -12.08 -16.11
CA PRO A 49 -15.50 -10.75 -16.69
C PRO A 49 -15.93 -9.57 -15.79
N GLY A 50 -16.81 -9.81 -14.81
CA GLY A 50 -17.25 -8.80 -13.84
C GLY A 50 -16.87 -9.13 -12.39
N LEU A 51 -15.95 -10.07 -12.14
CA LEU A 51 -15.51 -10.42 -10.79
C LEU A 51 -14.01 -10.71 -10.77
N THR A 52 -13.26 -9.92 -10.00
CA THR A 52 -11.82 -10.03 -9.87
C THR A 52 -11.44 -10.15 -8.39
N ALA A 53 -10.53 -11.07 -8.10
CA ALA A 53 -9.90 -11.23 -6.80
C ALA A 53 -8.42 -10.86 -6.91
N GLU A 54 -7.91 -10.09 -5.95
CA GLU A 54 -6.52 -9.68 -5.86
C GLU A 54 -6.00 -9.98 -4.46
N ALA A 55 -4.76 -10.44 -4.38
CA ALA A 55 -4.08 -10.73 -3.13
C ALA A 55 -2.63 -10.24 -3.20
N ALA A 56 -2.13 -9.76 -2.08
CA ALA A 56 -0.76 -9.30 -1.90
C ALA A 56 -0.19 -9.88 -0.61
N ILE A 57 1.06 -10.33 -0.67
CA ILE A 57 1.85 -10.81 0.47
C ILE A 57 3.13 -9.99 0.51
N ASN A 58 3.43 -9.42 1.69
CA ASN A 58 4.47 -8.44 1.95
C ASN A 58 4.56 -7.36 0.85
N PRO A 59 3.44 -6.72 0.46
CA PRO A 59 3.49 -5.69 -0.56
C PRO A 59 4.37 -4.52 -0.13
N ASP A 60 5.32 -4.16 -0.99
CA ASP A 60 6.02 -2.87 -0.87
C ASP A 60 5.09 -1.74 -1.34
N PHE A 61 4.27 -1.24 -0.41
CA PHE A 61 3.42 -0.06 -0.60
C PHE A 61 4.18 1.26 -0.33
N SER A 62 5.39 1.17 0.22
CA SER A 62 6.22 2.30 0.62
C SER A 62 6.76 3.10 -0.57
N GLN A 63 7.06 2.43 -1.69
CA GLN A 63 7.63 3.06 -2.89
C GLN A 63 6.68 3.98 -3.65
N VAL A 64 5.36 3.86 -3.45
CA VAL A 64 4.37 4.70 -4.16
C VAL A 64 4.00 5.94 -3.35
N GLU A 65 4.09 5.87 -2.02
CA GLU A 65 3.78 7.01 -1.14
C GLU A 65 4.93 8.02 -1.07
N SER A 66 6.18 7.56 -1.18
CA SER A 66 7.38 8.39 -1.07
C SER A 66 7.54 9.45 -2.19
N ASP A 67 6.75 9.35 -3.28
CA ASP A 67 6.68 10.34 -4.35
C ASP A 67 5.65 11.48 -4.10
N ALA A 68 4.81 11.38 -3.06
CA ALA A 68 3.85 12.42 -2.72
C ALA A 68 4.47 13.44 -1.75
N ALA A 69 5.30 14.36 -2.24
CA ALA A 69 5.76 15.50 -1.45
C ALA A 69 4.57 16.42 -1.13
N GLN A 70 4.01 16.35 0.09
CA GLN A 70 3.15 17.39 0.63
C GLN A 70 3.66 17.87 1.99
N ILE A 71 3.53 19.17 2.21
CA ILE A 71 3.97 19.87 3.41
C ILE A 71 2.78 19.85 4.38
N ASP A 72 2.80 18.94 5.35
CA ASP A 72 1.72 18.72 6.34
C ASP A 72 1.66 19.79 7.45
N VAL A 73 2.08 21.02 7.16
CA VAL A 73 2.07 22.08 8.16
C VAL A 73 0.65 22.57 8.35
N ASN A 74 -0.01 22.09 9.42
CA ASN A 74 -1.21 22.67 10.04
C ASN A 74 -2.57 22.28 9.42
N THR A 75 -2.85 20.98 9.25
CA THR A 75 -4.19 20.51 8.85
C THR A 75 -4.83 19.65 9.93
N THR A 76 -6.05 20.01 10.34
CA THR A 76 -6.80 19.40 11.47
C THR A 76 -7.91 18.45 10.99
N PHE A 77 -7.86 18.03 9.73
CA PHE A 77 -8.79 17.09 9.11
C PHE A 77 -7.99 16.01 8.39
N ALA A 78 -8.53 14.80 8.30
CA ALA A 78 -7.91 13.71 7.54
C ALA A 78 -7.65 14.18 6.10
N LEU A 79 -6.39 14.36 5.74
CA LEU A 79 -6.01 14.73 4.39
C LEU A 79 -6.38 13.56 3.47
N SER A 80 -7.28 13.81 2.53
CA SER A 80 -7.62 12.86 1.49
C SER A 80 -6.51 12.87 0.44
N TYR A 81 -5.46 12.07 0.66
CA TYR A 81 -4.43 11.86 -0.35
C TYR A 81 -5.01 11.01 -1.49
N PRO A 82 -4.81 11.39 -2.77
CA PRO A 82 -5.19 10.53 -3.88
C PRO A 82 -4.43 9.21 -3.74
N GLU A 83 -5.14 8.10 -3.67
CA GLU A 83 -4.54 6.77 -3.71
C GLU A 83 -3.78 6.61 -5.04
N ARG A 84 -2.60 5.99 -5.01
CA ARG A 84 -1.73 5.82 -6.19
C ARG A 84 -1.23 4.38 -6.34
N ARG A 85 -1.30 3.59 -5.27
CA ARG A 85 -0.84 2.20 -5.26
C ARG A 85 -1.72 1.37 -6.21
N PRO A 86 -1.13 0.64 -7.19
CA PRO A 86 -1.88 -0.10 -8.19
C PRO A 86 -2.93 -1.04 -7.60
N PHE A 87 -2.60 -1.70 -6.48
CA PHE A 87 -3.51 -2.59 -5.75
C PHE A 87 -4.82 -1.91 -5.34
N PHE A 88 -4.84 -0.61 -5.05
CA PHE A 88 -6.07 0.08 -4.68
C PHE A 88 -6.70 0.80 -5.87
N GLN A 89 -5.90 1.24 -6.85
CA GLN A 89 -6.39 1.90 -8.06
C GLN A 89 -7.32 1.00 -8.89
N GLU A 90 -7.02 -0.30 -8.98
CA GLU A 90 -7.82 -1.23 -9.75
C GLU A 90 -9.22 -1.42 -9.12
N GLY A 91 -10.26 -1.04 -9.87
CA GLY A 91 -11.65 -1.05 -9.39
C GLY A 91 -12.00 0.12 -8.46
N SER A 92 -11.20 1.19 -8.44
CA SER A 92 -11.40 2.34 -7.56
C SER A 92 -12.71 3.08 -7.76
N ASP A 93 -13.25 3.06 -8.97
CA ASP A 93 -14.57 3.62 -9.28
C ASP A 93 -15.72 2.91 -8.53
N LEU A 94 -15.50 1.69 -7.99
CA LEU A 94 -16.50 0.96 -7.22
C LEU A 94 -16.68 1.49 -5.79
N TYR A 95 -15.67 2.17 -5.24
CA TYR A 95 -15.71 2.74 -3.89
C TYR A 95 -15.61 4.26 -3.87
N ASN A 96 -15.20 4.89 -4.97
CA ASN A 96 -15.27 6.34 -5.17
C ASN A 96 -16.73 6.77 -5.38
N THR A 97 -17.48 6.86 -4.29
CA THR A 97 -18.90 7.30 -4.29
C THR A 97 -19.03 8.70 -3.69
N PHE A 98 -20.26 9.21 -3.57
CA PHE A 98 -20.52 10.49 -2.90
C PHE A 98 -20.22 10.46 -1.38
N ILE A 99 -20.03 9.26 -0.81
CA ILE A 99 -19.53 9.07 0.55
C ILE A 99 -18.15 8.41 0.50
N ASP A 100 -17.24 8.91 1.34
CA ASP A 100 -15.91 8.34 1.54
C ASP A 100 -15.99 7.16 2.52
N ALA A 101 -16.65 6.08 2.10
CA ALA A 101 -16.88 4.91 2.94
C ALA A 101 -15.61 4.07 3.17
N ILE A 102 -14.60 4.22 2.31
CA ILE A 102 -13.37 3.43 2.30
C ILE A 102 -12.18 4.38 2.20
N TYR A 103 -11.34 4.41 3.23
CA TYR A 103 -10.09 5.18 3.25
C TYR A 103 -8.91 4.21 3.13
N THR A 104 -8.42 3.98 1.91
CA THR A 104 -7.38 2.98 1.61
C THR A 104 -6.04 3.28 2.27
N ARG A 105 -5.78 4.55 2.59
CA ARG A 105 -4.60 5.01 3.34
C ARG A 105 -4.59 4.57 4.81
N SER A 106 -5.68 3.99 5.31
CA SER A 106 -5.66 3.30 6.61
C SER A 106 -4.87 1.98 6.59
N VAL A 107 -4.62 1.44 5.39
CA VAL A 107 -3.73 0.29 5.17
C VAL A 107 -2.36 0.86 4.81
N ASN A 108 -1.46 0.90 5.78
CA ASN A 108 -0.16 1.55 5.70
C ASN A 108 0.95 0.51 5.45
N ASP A 109 1.12 -0.44 6.37
CA ASP A 109 2.21 -1.43 6.36
C ASP A 109 1.66 -2.87 6.49
N PRO A 110 0.91 -3.35 5.47
CA PRO A 110 0.33 -4.67 5.51
C PRO A 110 1.34 -5.76 5.15
N ASP A 111 1.38 -6.82 5.96
CA ASP A 111 2.02 -8.10 5.63
C ASP A 111 1.15 -8.91 4.63
N ALA A 112 -0.17 -8.70 4.63
CA ALA A 112 -1.09 -9.33 3.70
C ALA A 112 -2.31 -8.45 3.40
N ALA A 113 -2.71 -8.41 2.12
CA ALA A 113 -3.93 -7.76 1.69
C ALA A 113 -4.72 -8.63 0.71
N PHE A 114 -6.04 -8.56 0.80
CA PHE A 114 -6.97 -9.21 -0.10
C PHE A 114 -8.06 -8.24 -0.52
N LYS A 115 -8.36 -8.22 -1.81
CA LYS A 115 -9.39 -7.37 -2.39
C LYS A 115 -10.27 -8.19 -3.33
N LEU A 116 -11.58 -7.98 -3.24
CA LEU A 116 -12.56 -8.58 -4.14
C LEU A 116 -13.42 -7.46 -4.75
N THR A 117 -13.43 -7.39 -6.08
CA THR A 117 -14.18 -6.37 -6.83
C THR A 117 -15.16 -7.03 -7.78
N GLY A 118 -16.39 -6.53 -7.83
CA GLY A 118 -17.45 -7.12 -8.63
C GLY A 118 -18.43 -6.12 -9.23
N ARG A 119 -18.83 -6.34 -10.48
CA ARG A 119 -19.99 -5.71 -11.13
C ARG A 119 -20.92 -6.79 -11.69
N MET A 120 -22.10 -6.89 -11.12
CA MET A 120 -23.16 -7.83 -11.51
C MET A 120 -24.42 -7.05 -11.87
N ASN A 121 -24.69 -6.88 -13.17
CA ASN A 121 -25.83 -6.15 -13.73
C ASN A 121 -26.01 -4.74 -13.15
N ARG A 122 -26.80 -4.60 -12.08
CA ARG A 122 -27.14 -3.32 -11.42
C ARG A 122 -26.42 -3.13 -10.09
N THR A 123 -25.68 -4.12 -9.62
CA THR A 123 -25.01 -4.11 -8.32
C THR A 123 -23.51 -4.18 -8.53
N SER A 124 -22.79 -3.24 -7.90
CA SER A 124 -21.36 -3.33 -7.69
C SER A 124 -21.05 -3.62 -6.23
N PHE A 125 -19.91 -4.27 -5.99
CA PHE A 125 -19.39 -4.44 -4.63
C PHE A 125 -17.87 -4.37 -4.63
N PHE A 126 -17.36 -3.97 -3.47
CA PHE A 126 -15.95 -3.90 -3.17
C PHE A 126 -15.77 -4.42 -1.74
N HIS A 127 -14.85 -5.36 -1.57
CA HIS A 127 -14.42 -5.83 -0.26
C HIS A 127 -12.90 -5.75 -0.20
N LEU A 128 -12.38 -5.17 0.88
CA LEU A 128 -10.96 -5.07 1.17
C LEU A 128 -10.72 -5.59 2.58
N LEU A 129 -9.75 -6.49 2.69
CA LEU A 129 -9.24 -7.02 3.94
C LEU A 129 -7.73 -6.80 3.91
N ALA A 130 -7.17 -6.28 4.99
CA ALA A 130 -5.73 -6.18 5.16
C ALA A 130 -5.41 -6.55 6.61
N HIS A 131 -4.30 -7.24 6.78
CA HIS A 131 -3.63 -7.37 8.05
C HIS A 131 -2.45 -6.40 8.01
N ASP A 132 -2.34 -5.54 9.01
CA ASP A 132 -1.44 -4.39 9.03
C ASP A 132 -0.70 -4.36 10.36
N GLU A 133 0.63 -4.39 10.30
CA GLU A 133 1.48 -4.36 11.49
C GLU A 133 1.39 -3.00 12.19
N ASN A 134 1.11 -1.93 11.44
CA ASN A 134 1.04 -0.56 11.90
C ASN A 134 -0.33 0.05 11.56
N THR A 135 -1.40 -0.42 12.23
CA THR A 135 -2.72 0.19 12.10
C THR A 135 -2.76 1.55 12.83
N PRO A 136 -2.86 2.71 12.13
CA PRO A 136 -3.06 3.98 12.81
C PRO A 136 -4.42 4.00 13.51
N SER A 137 -4.42 4.12 14.84
CA SER A 137 -5.65 4.29 15.62
C SER A 137 -6.12 5.74 15.49
N ILE A 138 -7.14 5.97 14.66
CA ILE A 138 -7.84 7.26 14.63
C ILE A 138 -8.82 7.26 15.81
N VAL A 139 -8.51 8.00 16.87
CA VAL A 139 -9.47 8.24 17.97
C VAL A 139 -10.52 9.25 17.48
N PRO A 140 -11.79 8.84 17.29
CA PRO A 140 -12.82 9.78 16.91
C PRO A 140 -13.04 10.77 18.07
N LEU A 141 -13.07 12.08 17.77
CA LEU A 141 -13.36 13.20 18.69
C LEU A 141 -12.19 13.80 19.49
N GLU A 142 -10.94 13.35 19.35
CA GLU A 142 -9.81 13.94 20.10
C GLU A 142 -9.44 15.36 19.60
N GLU A 143 -9.69 15.65 18.32
CA GLU A 143 -9.46 16.96 17.67
C GLU A 143 -10.78 17.77 17.52
N ARG A 144 -11.64 17.79 18.55
CA ARG A 144 -12.71 18.79 18.65
C ARG A 144 -12.34 19.80 19.73
N THR A 145 -11.60 20.84 19.36
CA THR A 145 -11.62 22.07 20.17
C THR A 145 -13.01 22.66 20.05
N ALA A 146 -13.74 22.66 21.16
CA ALA A 146 -14.97 23.39 21.29
C ALA A 146 -14.68 24.88 21.12
N PHE A 147 -15.29 25.51 20.11
CA PHE A 147 -15.60 26.93 20.11
C PHE A 147 -17.08 27.08 19.80
#